data_AF-A0A259N7M3-F1
#
_entry.id   AF-A0A259N7M3-F1
#
_cell.length_a   1.000
_cell.length_b   1.000
_cell.length_c   1.000
_cell.angle_alpha   90.00
_cell.angle_beta   90.00
_cell.angle_gamma   90.00
#
_symmetry.space_group_name_H-M   'P 1'
#
loop_
_entity.id
_entity.type
_entity.pdbx_description
1 polymer ?
#
loop_
_entity_poly.entity_id
_entity_poly.type
_entity_poly.pdbx_seq_one_letter_code
_entity_poly.pdbx_strand_id
1 'polypeptide(L)'
;MSKKTVVSGVIGRIAHLPDTPFEEIKSLWQQIFATPMPTHNRQFLERRIAYRLQEIEFRKIDRNLMDRNDRRIKTIIETGQNKKRDRDHRPVAGTVLTREYKGVSHRVVVTPDGQYNFQ
;
A
#
# COMPACT_ATOMS: atom_id res chain seq x y z
N MET A 1 25.66 -4.93 22.80
CA MET A 1 24.79 -6.07 22.43
C MET A 1 23.37 -5.55 22.33
N SER A 2 22.82 -5.43 21.12
CA SER A 2 21.48 -4.85 20.90
C SER A 2 20.41 -5.91 21.18
N LYS A 3 19.46 -5.61 22.09
CA LYS A 3 18.34 -6.51 22.41
C LYS A 3 17.47 -6.66 21.15
N LYS A 4 17.45 -7.85 20.52
CA LYS A 4 16.46 -8.19 19.49
C LYS A 4 15.09 -8.20 20.17
N THR A 5 14.29 -7.16 19.94
CA THR A 5 12.88 -7.13 20.33
C THR A 5 12.19 -8.34 19.71
N VAL A 6 11.63 -9.22 20.54
CA VAL A 6 10.87 -10.38 20.05
C VAL A 6 9.56 -9.84 19.50
N VAL A 7 9.53 -9.57 18.20
CA VAL A 7 8.29 -9.21 17.54
C VAL A 7 7.48 -10.49 17.36
N SER A 8 6.25 -10.55 17.87
CA SER A 8 5.40 -11.74 17.78
C SER A 8 4.62 -11.79 16.46
N GLY A 9 4.13 -12.97 16.08
CA GLY A 9 3.30 -13.15 14.89
C GLY A 9 4.07 -13.06 13.57
N VAL A 10 3.42 -12.61 12.49
CA VAL A 10 4.05 -12.55 11.16
C VAL A 10 5.24 -11.60 11.08
N ILE A 11 5.23 -10.52 11.86
CA ILE A 11 6.36 -9.59 11.89
C ILE A 11 7.61 -10.27 12.45
N GLY A 12 7.43 -11.10 13.49
CA GLY A 12 8.49 -11.97 14.00
C GLY A 12 9.03 -12.90 12.94
N ARG A 13 8.15 -13.64 12.26
CA ARG A 13 8.56 -14.55 11.18
C ARG A 13 9.35 -13.85 10.08
N ILE A 14 8.92 -12.66 9.66
CA ILE A 14 9.62 -11.85 8.65
C ILE A 14 10.98 -11.37 9.16
N ALA A 15 11.05 -10.93 10.40
CA ALA A 15 12.30 -10.45 11.00
C ALA A 15 13.37 -11.55 11.14
N HIS A 16 12.95 -12.82 11.22
CA HIS A 16 13.87 -13.96 11.29
C HIS A 16 14.35 -14.44 9.91
N LEU A 17 13.70 -14.08 8.80
CA LEU A 17 14.07 -14.53 7.45
C LEU A 17 15.55 -14.29 7.10
N PRO A 18 16.18 -13.13 7.42
CA PRO A 18 17.60 -12.91 7.12
C PRO A 18 18.53 -13.86 7.86
N ASP A 19 18.14 -14.32 9.05
CA ASP A 19 18.93 -15.24 9.89
C ASP A 19 18.69 -16.72 9.51
N THR A 20 17.64 -17.02 8.74
CA THR A 20 17.24 -18.39 8.37
C THR A 20 18.23 -19.02 7.38
N PRO A 21 18.70 -20.26 7.57
CA PRO A 21 19.54 -20.96 6.59
C PRO A 21 18.91 -21.01 5.18
N PHE A 22 19.74 -21.00 4.14
CA PHE A 22 19.23 -20.93 2.76
C PHE A 22 18.38 -22.15 2.38
N GLU A 23 18.72 -23.36 2.85
CA GLU A 23 17.91 -24.55 2.62
C GLU A 23 16.49 -24.41 3.21
N GLU A 24 16.37 -23.83 4.42
CA GLU A 24 15.06 -23.54 5.01
C GLU A 24 14.28 -22.50 4.21
N ILE A 25 14.96 -21.50 3.62
CA ILE A 25 14.32 -20.56 2.68
C ILE A 25 13.77 -21.30 1.45
N LYS A 26 14.48 -22.30 0.92
CA LYS A 26 13.96 -23.13 -0.20
C LYS A 26 12.74 -23.93 0.22
N SER A 27 12.79 -24.55 1.39
CA SER A 27 11.66 -25.31 1.92
C SER A 27 10.44 -24.41 2.14
N LEU A 28 10.62 -23.23 2.72
CA LEU A 28 9.57 -22.23 2.90
C LEU A 28 9.00 -21.76 1.55
N TRP A 29 9.85 -21.55 0.55
CA TRP A 29 9.40 -21.21 -0.79
C TRP A 29 8.48 -22.29 -1.36
N GLN A 30 8.92 -23.54 -1.31
CA GLN A 30 8.16 -24.67 -1.83
C GLN A 30 6.81 -24.84 -1.10
N GLN A 31 6.79 -24.64 0.21
CA GLN A 31 5.56 -24.71 1.01
C GLN A 31 4.57 -23.60 0.66
N ILE A 32 5.04 -22.38 0.42
CA ILE A 32 4.19 -21.20 0.21
C ILE A 32 3.71 -21.08 -1.24
N PHE A 33 4.59 -21.38 -2.20
CA PHE A 33 4.32 -21.15 -3.63
C PHE A 33 4.12 -22.42 -4.44
N ALA A 34 4.45 -23.60 -3.91
CA ALA A 34 4.36 -24.91 -4.59
C ALA A 34 4.99 -24.92 -6.00
N THR A 35 5.99 -24.06 -6.23
CA THR A 35 6.67 -23.87 -7.51
C THR A 35 8.18 -23.81 -7.31
N PRO A 36 8.99 -24.21 -8.30
CA PRO A 36 10.43 -24.09 -8.20
C PRO A 36 10.84 -22.63 -8.03
N MET A 37 11.96 -22.40 -7.32
CA MET A 37 12.49 -21.06 -7.15
C MET A 37 12.89 -20.46 -8.50
N PRO A 38 12.46 -19.23 -8.83
CA PRO A 38 12.77 -18.61 -10.11
C PRO A 38 14.23 -18.16 -10.21
N THR A 39 14.88 -17.93 -9.07
CA THR A 39 16.29 -17.52 -8.98
C THR A 39 16.90 -18.04 -7.67
N HIS A 40 18.23 -18.11 -7.63
CA HIS A 40 18.99 -18.42 -6.41
C HIS A 40 19.29 -17.16 -5.57
N ASN A 41 18.73 -16.00 -5.93
CA ASN A 41 18.95 -14.75 -5.22
C ASN A 41 18.17 -14.75 -3.90
N ARG A 42 18.89 -14.97 -2.80
CA ARG A 42 18.32 -15.00 -1.45
C ARG A 42 17.46 -13.78 -1.12
N GLN A 43 17.95 -12.56 -1.39
CA GLN A 43 17.22 -11.34 -1.05
C GLN A 43 15.89 -11.22 -1.81
N PHE A 44 15.85 -11.73 -3.05
CA PHE A 44 14.61 -11.81 -3.82
C PHE A 44 13.61 -12.78 -3.16
N LEU A 45 14.07 -13.98 -2.79
CA LEU A 45 13.24 -15.00 -2.17
C LEU A 45 12.68 -14.52 -0.83
N GLU A 46 13.53 -13.93 0.03
CA GLU A 46 13.12 -13.36 1.32
C GLU A 46 12.04 -12.30 1.16
N ARG A 47 12.23 -11.32 0.26
CA ARG A 47 11.24 -10.26 0.01
C ARG A 47 9.91 -10.84 -0.44
N ARG A 48 9.94 -11.86 -1.30
CA ARG A 48 8.73 -12.48 -1.85
C ARG A 48 8.00 -13.34 -0.81
N ILE A 49 8.74 -14.10 0.00
CA ILE A 49 8.22 -14.88 1.12
C ILE A 49 7.60 -13.94 2.16
N ALA A 50 8.33 -12.87 2.55
CA ALA A 50 7.84 -11.88 3.50
C ALA A 50 6.52 -11.25 3.05
N TYR A 51 6.46 -10.82 1.79
CA TYR A 51 5.23 -10.27 1.20
C TYR A 51 4.08 -11.27 1.26
N ARG A 52 4.32 -12.53 0.92
CA ARG A 52 3.26 -13.56 0.93
C ARG A 52 2.78 -13.89 2.34
N LEU A 53 3.67 -13.90 3.33
CA LEU A 53 3.29 -14.04 4.74
C LEU A 53 2.41 -12.86 5.21
N GLN A 54 2.72 -11.64 4.77
CA GLN A 54 1.88 -10.47 5.05
C GLN A 54 0.49 -10.62 4.43
N GLU A 55 0.39 -10.98 3.16
CA GLU A 55 -0.90 -11.18 2.49
C GLU A 55 -1.80 -12.20 3.22
N ILE A 56 -1.22 -13.32 3.66
CA ILE A 56 -1.95 -14.38 4.35
C ILE A 56 -2.55 -13.88 5.67
N GLU A 57 -1.80 -13.11 6.46
CA GLU A 57 -2.32 -12.57 7.72
C GLU A 57 -3.27 -11.39 7.51
N PHE A 58 -2.94 -10.44 6.63
CA PHE A 58 -3.80 -9.29 6.39
C PHE A 58 -5.13 -9.67 5.73
N ARG A 59 -5.18 -10.75 4.96
CA ARG A 59 -6.45 -11.31 4.46
C ARG A 59 -7.41 -11.72 5.59
N LYS A 60 -6.91 -12.05 6.79
CA LYS A 60 -7.75 -12.36 7.95
C LYS A 60 -8.33 -11.09 8.60
N ILE A 61 -7.63 -9.97 8.48
CA ILE A 61 -7.95 -8.71 9.14
C ILE A 61 -8.84 -7.82 8.26
N ASP A 62 -8.52 -7.71 6.97
CA ASP A 62 -9.25 -6.84 6.03
C ASP A 62 -9.34 -7.49 4.63
N ARG A 63 -10.38 -8.32 4.45
CA ARG A 63 -10.69 -8.93 3.14
C ARG A 63 -11.01 -7.89 2.07
N ASN A 64 -11.68 -6.80 2.45
CA ASN A 64 -12.10 -5.77 1.50
C ASN A 64 -10.90 -5.04 0.89
N LEU A 65 -9.83 -4.83 1.67
CA LEU A 65 -8.60 -4.23 1.17
C LEU A 65 -7.92 -5.11 0.11
N MET A 66 -7.86 -6.43 0.33
CA MET A 66 -7.30 -7.37 -0.63
C MET A 66 -8.10 -7.39 -1.94
N ASP A 67 -9.43 -7.49 -1.85
CA ASP A 67 -10.29 -7.50 -3.04
C ASP A 67 -10.16 -6.19 -3.86
N ARG A 68 -10.02 -5.05 -3.18
CA ARG A 68 -9.76 -3.76 -3.83
C ARG A 68 -8.39 -3.74 -4.53
N ASN A 69 -7.36 -4.29 -3.89
CA ASN A 69 -6.04 -4.39 -4.50
C ASN A 69 -6.04 -5.33 -5.72
N ASP A 70 -6.68 -6.49 -5.62
CA ASP A 70 -6.78 -7.45 -6.72
C ASP A 70 -7.49 -6.84 -7.94
N ARG A 71 -8.62 -6.16 -7.72
CA ARG A 71 -9.32 -5.42 -8.78
C ARG A 71 -8.43 -4.36 -9.41
N ARG A 72 -7.72 -3.59 -8.58
CA ARG A 72 -6.82 -2.54 -9.06
C ARG A 72 -5.67 -3.11 -9.89
N ILE A 73 -5.08 -4.23 -9.48
CA ILE A 73 -4.01 -4.91 -10.22
C ILE A 73 -4.54 -5.40 -11.57
N LYS A 74 -5.72 -6.04 -11.61
CA LYS A 74 -6.36 -6.47 -12.87
C LYS A 74 -6.57 -5.31 -13.81
N THR A 75 -7.15 -4.20 -13.33
CA THR A 75 -7.34 -3.01 -14.15
C THR A 75 -6.02 -2.46 -14.69
N ILE A 76 -4.94 -2.46 -13.90
CA ILE A 76 -3.62 -2.01 -14.36
C ILE A 76 -3.08 -2.93 -15.46
N ILE A 77 -3.23 -4.26 -15.32
CA ILE A 77 -2.78 -5.22 -16.34
C ILE A 77 -3.59 -5.06 -17.63
N GLU A 78 -4.90 -4.88 -17.53
CA GLU A 78 -5.80 -4.73 -18.68
C GLU A 78 -5.61 -3.39 -19.41
N THR A 79 -5.47 -2.29 -18.66
CA THR A 79 -5.43 -0.94 -19.23
C THR A 79 -4.02 -0.40 -19.46
N GLY A 80 -3.00 -1.01 -18.84
CA GLY A 80 -1.63 -0.48 -18.77
C GLY A 80 -1.50 0.80 -17.95
N GLN A 81 -2.59 1.30 -17.35
CA GLN A 81 -2.62 2.60 -16.67
C GLN A 81 -2.84 2.44 -15.17
N ASN A 82 -1.90 2.98 -14.39
CA ASN A 82 -2.10 3.14 -12.95
C ASN A 82 -2.84 4.45 -12.69
N LYS A 83 -4.18 4.40 -12.67
CA LYS A 83 -5.00 5.54 -12.25
C LYS A 83 -4.61 5.90 -10.81
N LYS A 84 -3.82 6.96 -10.66
CA LYS A 84 -3.57 7.58 -9.35
C LYS A 84 -4.91 8.05 -8.82
N ARG A 85 -5.15 7.89 -7.51
CA ARG A 85 -6.28 8.56 -6.87
C ARG A 85 -6.18 10.03 -7.26
N ASP A 86 -7.26 10.56 -7.79
CA ASP A 86 -7.34 11.97 -8.11
C ASP A 86 -7.04 12.73 -6.83
N ARG A 87 -5.89 13.41 -6.82
CA ARG A 87 -5.45 14.22 -5.66
C ARG A 87 -6.14 15.57 -5.66
N ASP A 88 -6.80 15.93 -6.75
CA ASP A 88 -7.59 17.14 -6.84
C ASP A 88 -8.89 16.94 -6.06
N HIS A 89 -8.79 17.15 -4.75
CA HIS A 89 -9.97 17.36 -3.91
C HIS A 89 -10.55 18.74 -4.26
N ARG A 90 -11.26 18.82 -5.38
CA ARG A 90 -11.96 20.03 -5.80
C ARG A 90 -13.24 20.15 -4.97
N PRO A 91 -13.46 21.26 -4.25
CA PRO A 91 -14.71 21.47 -3.56
C PRO A 91 -15.87 21.46 -4.56
N VAL A 92 -17.06 21.05 -4.11
CA VAL A 92 -18.26 21.06 -4.96
C VAL A 92 -18.56 22.50 -5.37
N ALA A 93 -19.03 22.70 -6.61
CA ALA A 93 -19.46 24.01 -7.08
C ALA A 93 -20.48 24.65 -6.10
N GLY A 94 -20.32 25.93 -5.81
CA GLY A 94 -21.07 26.65 -4.77
C GLY A 94 -20.43 26.59 -3.38
N THR A 95 -19.37 25.79 -3.17
CA THR A 95 -18.60 25.84 -1.91
C THR A 95 -17.98 27.22 -1.75
N VAL A 96 -18.14 27.80 -0.55
CA VAL A 96 -17.59 29.11 -0.21
C VAL A 96 -16.44 28.94 0.79
N LEU A 97 -15.22 29.17 0.34
CA LEU A 97 -14.02 29.20 1.17
C LEU A 97 -13.88 30.59 1.77
N THR A 98 -13.91 30.68 3.10
CA THR A 98 -13.73 31.95 3.81
C THR A 98 -12.47 31.89 4.65
N ARG A 99 -11.61 32.89 4.56
CA ARG A 99 -10.40 33.01 5.38
C ARG A 99 -10.18 34.44 5.84
N GLU A 100 -9.99 34.61 7.14
CA GLU A 100 -9.54 35.87 7.70
C GLU A 100 -8.01 35.98 7.60
N TYR A 101 -7.53 37.10 7.08
CA TYR A 101 -6.10 37.40 7.01
C TYR A 101 -5.88 38.89 7.26
N LYS A 102 -5.01 39.21 8.24
CA LYS A 102 -4.72 40.59 8.68
C LYS A 102 -5.99 41.42 8.96
N GLY A 103 -7.02 40.79 9.56
CA GLY A 103 -8.28 41.46 9.89
C GLY A 103 -9.22 41.69 8.71
N VAL A 104 -8.92 41.16 7.52
CA VAL A 104 -9.80 41.20 6.35
C VAL A 104 -10.33 39.79 6.07
N SER A 105 -11.64 39.67 5.88
CA SER A 105 -12.28 38.42 5.48
C SER A 105 -12.21 38.28 3.96
N HIS A 106 -11.48 37.27 3.50
CA HIS A 106 -11.40 36.88 2.10
C HIS A 106 -12.40 35.76 1.82
N ARG A 107 -13.23 35.92 0.79
CA ARG A 107 -14.22 34.91 0.40
C ARG A 107 -13.99 34.46 -1.04
N VAL A 108 -13.98 33.15 -1.26
CA VAL A 108 -13.78 32.55 -2.57
C VAL A 108 -14.88 31.53 -2.83
N VAL A 109 -15.58 31.66 -3.97
CA VAL A 109 -16.64 30.75 -4.38
C VAL A 109 -16.15 29.85 -5.49
N VAL A 110 -16.35 28.54 -5.34
CA VAL A 110 -16.07 27.57 -6.41
C VAL A 110 -17.17 27.62 -7.45
N THR A 111 -16.81 27.84 -8.70
CA THR A 111 -17.75 27.94 -9.82
C THR A 111 -18.05 26.56 -10.43
N PRO A 112 -19.16 26.40 -11.19
CA PRO A 112 -19.51 25.14 -11.85
C PRO A 112 -18.47 24.59 -12.83
N ASP A 113 -17.65 25.46 -13.42
CA ASP A 113 -16.53 25.13 -14.30
C ASP A 113 -15.22 24.80 -13.53
N GLY A 114 -15.27 24.79 -12.20
CA GLY A 114 -14.14 24.44 -11.34
C GLY A 114 -13.11 25.56 -11.16
N GLN A 115 -13.46 26.80 -11.51
CA GLN A 115 -12.67 27.99 -11.22
C GLN A 115 -13.03 28.55 -9.83
N TYR A 116 -12.24 29.54 -9.40
CA TYR A 116 -12.38 30.18 -8.10
C TYR A 116 -12.64 31.67 -8.30
N ASN A 117 -13.80 32.14 -7.84
CA ASN A 117 -14.16 33.55 -7.92
C ASN A 117 -13.95 34.22 -6.55
N PHE A 118 -13.13 35.26 -6.52
CA PHE A 118 -12.83 36.03 -5.31
C PHE A 118 -13.90 37.12 -5.11
N GLN A 119 -14.43 37.22 -3.90
CA GLN A 119 -15.35 38.27 -3.45
C GLN A 119 -14.65 39.23 -2.51
#